data_AF-A0A973HZB9-F1
#
_entry.id   AF-A0A973HZB9-F1
#
_cell.length_a   1.000
_cell.length_b   1.000
_cell.length_c   1.000
_cell.angle_alpha   90.00
_cell.angle_beta   90.00
_cell.angle_gamma   90.00
#
_symmetry.space_group_name_H-M   'P 1'
#
loop_
_entity.id
_entity.type
_entity.pdbx_description
1 polymer ?
#
loop_
_entity_poly.entity_id
_entity_poly.type
_entity_poly.pdbx_seq_one_letter_code
_entity_poly.pdbx_strand_id
1 'polypeptide(L)'
;MRIQATRGNILEKGRSEGFTLVELLVVIAIIGTLAALFSGNILSALRKGDEVSCTNNLRNIGQAAISYSLENRFFPVAKGSNPPAYMSLNVLLDSNEGSDLSPEVFTCPSSLDEKAEKDTDKNFILDEMSCSYAWLGKKTKSSTSASTELGCDDTIADKANDIEENHEGFVIVVYAGGDVNKLDAEEIPEDRYLPGSLVGQEGGD
;
A
#
# COMPACT_ATOMS: atom_id res chain seq x y z
N MET A 1 41.11 -79.19 15.39
CA MET A 1 40.21 -78.15 15.94
C MET A 1 41.04 -76.89 16.14
N ARG A 2 40.92 -75.90 15.25
CA ARG A 2 41.65 -74.62 15.29
C ARG A 2 40.62 -73.52 15.52
N ILE A 3 40.73 -72.80 16.63
CA ILE A 3 39.87 -71.66 16.98
C ILE A 3 40.54 -70.41 16.41
N GLN A 4 39.88 -69.72 15.48
CA GLN A 4 40.26 -68.37 15.05
C GLN A 4 39.50 -67.36 15.90
N ALA A 5 40.22 -66.54 16.65
CA ALA A 5 39.66 -65.39 17.35
C ALA A 5 39.55 -64.21 16.37
N THR A 6 38.32 -63.75 16.11
CA THR A 6 38.02 -62.50 15.41
C THR A 6 38.47 -61.30 16.24
N ARG A 7 39.37 -60.47 15.69
CA ARG A 7 39.72 -59.14 16.24
C ARG A 7 38.50 -58.22 16.13
N GLY A 8 38.00 -57.74 17.26
CA GLY A 8 36.99 -56.68 17.30
C GLY A 8 37.61 -55.33 16.93
N ASN A 9 36.95 -54.59 16.03
CA ASN A 9 37.26 -53.18 15.75
C ASN A 9 36.83 -52.33 16.95
N ILE A 10 37.78 -51.60 17.54
CA ILE A 10 37.51 -50.61 18.58
C ILE A 10 36.95 -49.37 17.89
N LEU A 11 35.65 -49.10 18.04
CA LEU A 11 35.05 -47.84 17.60
C LEU A 11 35.57 -46.73 18.51
N GLU A 12 36.43 -45.84 17.98
CA GLU A 12 36.80 -44.60 18.67
C GLU A 12 35.53 -43.79 18.92
N LYS A 13 35.16 -43.70 20.20
CA LYS A 13 34.05 -42.88 20.67
C LYS A 13 34.48 -41.42 20.56
N GLY A 14 34.13 -40.77 19.45
CA GLY A 14 34.30 -39.32 19.29
C GLY A 14 33.72 -38.62 20.52
N ARG A 15 34.56 -37.90 21.27
CA ARG A 15 34.12 -37.10 22.41
C ARG A 15 33.20 -36.02 21.88
N SER A 16 31.90 -36.17 22.11
CA SER A 16 30.95 -35.07 21.97
C SER A 16 31.30 -34.04 23.05
N GLU A 17 31.93 -32.94 22.65
CA GLU A 17 32.10 -31.78 23.54
C GLU A 17 30.72 -31.15 23.76
N GLY A 18 30.29 -31.12 25.02
CA GLY A 18 29.05 -30.46 25.42
C GLY A 18 29.29 -28.97 25.62
N PHE A 19 28.31 -28.14 25.26
CA PHE A 19 28.34 -26.70 25.50
C PHE A 19 28.50 -26.40 26.99
N THR A 20 29.38 -25.45 27.32
CA THR A 20 29.51 -24.92 28.67
C THR A 20 28.38 -23.93 28.97
N LEU A 21 28.00 -23.81 30.25
CA LEU A 21 27.03 -22.82 30.70
C LEU A 21 27.46 -21.38 30.35
N VAL A 22 28.78 -21.13 30.36
CA VAL A 22 29.35 -19.81 30.06
C VAL A 22 29.17 -19.46 28.58
N GLU A 23 29.42 -20.41 27.67
CA GLU A 23 29.19 -20.19 26.24
C GLU A 23 27.74 -19.85 25.95
N LEU A 24 26.80 -20.57 26.57
CA LEU A 24 25.38 -20.28 26.38
C LEU A 24 24.99 -18.91 26.97
N LEU A 25 25.57 -18.53 28.12
CA LEU A 25 25.31 -17.25 28.78
C LEU A 25 25.80 -16.05 27.96
N VAL A 26 26.98 -16.15 27.35
CA VAL A 26 27.51 -15.10 26.48
C VAL A 26 26.63 -14.94 25.24
N VAL A 27 26.13 -16.04 24.66
CA VAL A 27 25.26 -15.99 23.47
C VAL A 27 23.94 -15.27 23.77
N ILE A 28 23.26 -15.61 24.87
CA ILE A 28 22.01 -14.93 25.24
C ILE A 28 22.27 -13.46 25.60
N ALA A 29 23.43 -13.13 26.20
CA ALA A 29 23.80 -11.75 26.49
C ALA A 29 23.99 -10.94 25.20
N ILE A 30 24.69 -11.49 24.20
CA ILE A 30 24.88 -10.84 22.90
C ILE A 30 23.52 -10.66 22.20
N ILE A 31 22.70 -11.71 22.11
CA ILE A 31 21.36 -11.63 21.50
C ILE A 31 20.49 -10.57 22.21
N GLY A 32 20.55 -10.52 23.55
CA GLY A 32 19.83 -9.52 24.35
C GLY A 32 20.28 -8.08 24.05
N THR A 33 21.59 -7.83 23.95
CA THR A 33 22.10 -6.50 23.58
C THR A 33 21.71 -6.07 22.18
N LEU A 34 21.75 -6.99 21.21
CA LEU A 34 21.33 -6.70 19.84
C LEU A 34 19.82 -6.39 19.81
N ALA A 35 18.98 -7.23 20.42
CA ALA A 35 17.54 -7.03 20.46
C ALA A 35 17.14 -5.69 21.11
N ALA A 36 17.83 -5.29 22.19
CA ALA A 36 17.57 -4.02 22.87
C ALA A 36 17.83 -2.79 21.98
N LEU A 37 18.81 -2.85 21.08
CA LEU A 37 19.10 -1.77 20.13
C LEU A 37 18.12 -1.75 18.94
N PHE A 38 17.52 -2.89 18.60
CA PHE A 38 16.60 -3.00 17.46
C PHE A 38 15.14 -2.61 17.78
N SER A 39 14.69 -2.74 19.03
CA SER A 39 13.27 -2.66 19.39
C SER A 39 12.57 -1.34 19.04
N GLY A 40 13.25 -0.19 19.19
CA GLY A 40 12.60 1.13 19.06
C GLY A 40 12.28 1.59 17.63
N ASN A 41 12.99 1.08 16.61
CA ASN A 41 12.96 1.67 15.26
C ASN A 41 12.06 0.93 14.27
N ILE A 42 11.53 -0.24 14.64
CA ILE A 42 10.80 -1.12 13.71
C ILE A 42 9.46 -0.51 13.30
N LEU A 43 8.71 0.08 14.24
CA LEU A 43 7.39 0.66 13.96
C LEU A 43 7.47 1.83 12.97
N SER A 44 8.45 2.72 13.12
CA SER A 44 8.67 3.81 12.16
C SER A 44 9.12 3.31 10.79
N ALA A 45 9.88 2.21 10.74
CA ALA A 45 10.27 1.59 9.47
C ALA A 45 9.08 0.93 8.76
N LEU A 46 8.17 0.28 9.50
CA LEU A 46 6.94 -0.29 8.97
C LEU A 46 6.02 0.79 8.39
N ARG A 47 5.75 1.87 9.14
CA ARG A 47 4.95 3.01 8.65
C ARG A 47 5.50 3.61 7.35
N LYS A 48 6.84 3.75 7.25
CA LYS A 48 7.50 4.17 6.02
C LYS A 48 7.37 3.16 4.88
N GLY A 49 7.36 1.86 5.21
CA GLY A 49 7.11 0.79 4.24
C GLY A 49 5.69 0.86 3.67
N ASP A 50 4.71 1.13 4.53
CA ASP A 50 3.32 1.33 4.13
C ASP A 50 3.17 2.58 3.25
N GLU A 51 3.79 3.71 3.64
CA GLU A 51 3.85 4.95 2.84
C GLU A 51 4.44 4.71 1.43
N VAL A 52 5.55 3.98 1.34
CA VAL A 52 6.18 3.63 0.06
C VAL A 52 5.26 2.74 -0.78
N SER A 53 4.56 1.80 -0.14
CA SER A 53 3.62 0.90 -0.81
C SER A 53 2.41 1.66 -1.34
N CYS A 54 1.84 2.56 -0.53
CA CYS A 54 0.76 3.48 -0.90
C CYS A 54 1.16 4.38 -2.07
N THR A 55 2.36 4.97 -2.02
CA THR A 55 2.94 5.76 -3.12
C THR A 55 3.02 4.95 -4.42
N ASN A 56 3.45 3.69 -4.33
CA ASN A 56 3.56 2.83 -5.50
C ASN A 56 2.20 2.42 -6.04
N ASN A 57 1.22 2.18 -5.17
CA ASN A 57 -0.16 1.90 -5.55
C ASN A 57 -0.76 3.06 -6.34
N LEU A 58 -0.70 4.28 -5.80
CA LEU A 58 -1.15 5.50 -6.49
C LEU A 58 -0.41 5.73 -7.81
N ARG A 59 0.90 5.45 -7.85
CA ARG A 59 1.67 5.52 -9.09
C ARG A 59 1.15 4.54 -10.14
N ASN A 60 0.88 3.29 -9.76
CA ASN A 60 0.35 2.27 -10.68
C ASN A 60 -1.02 2.67 -11.22
N ILE A 61 -1.92 3.15 -10.35
CA ILE A 61 -3.24 3.68 -10.74
C ILE A 61 -3.06 4.87 -11.70
N GLY A 62 -2.19 5.82 -11.36
CA GLY A 62 -1.92 7.01 -12.18
C GLY A 62 -1.39 6.67 -13.56
N GLN A 63 -0.45 5.72 -13.67
CA GLN A 63 0.09 5.28 -14.97
C GLN A 63 -0.97 4.60 -15.84
N ALA A 64 -1.82 3.77 -15.26
CA ALA A 64 -2.97 3.17 -15.95
C ALA A 64 -3.97 4.25 -16.39
N ALA A 65 -4.29 5.21 -15.51
CA ALA A 65 -5.19 6.32 -15.82
C ALA A 65 -4.66 7.25 -16.92
N ILE A 66 -3.34 7.51 -16.95
CA ILE A 66 -2.70 8.26 -18.03
C ILE A 66 -2.85 7.50 -19.34
N SER A 67 -2.53 6.20 -19.34
CA SER A 67 -2.67 5.34 -20.52
C SER A 67 -4.11 5.33 -21.04
N TYR A 68 -5.09 5.17 -20.14
CA TYR A 68 -6.51 5.28 -20.46
C TYR A 68 -6.85 6.63 -21.11
N SER A 69 -6.29 7.72 -20.58
CA SER A 69 -6.56 9.07 -21.07
C SER A 69 -5.98 9.33 -22.47
N LEU A 70 -4.91 8.63 -22.86
CA LEU A 70 -4.34 8.73 -24.20
C LEU A 70 -5.29 8.16 -25.24
N GLU A 71 -6.01 7.09 -24.92
CA GLU A 71 -6.99 6.47 -25.82
C GLU A 71 -8.35 7.18 -25.77
N ASN A 72 -8.80 7.57 -24.57
CA ASN A 72 -10.16 8.07 -24.33
C ASN A 72 -10.27 9.61 -24.31
N ARG A 73 -9.15 10.34 -24.39
CA ARG A 73 -9.02 11.81 -24.30
C ARG A 73 -9.41 12.45 -22.96
N PHE A 74 -9.84 11.66 -22.00
CA PHE A 74 -10.22 12.07 -20.66
C PHE A 74 -9.70 11.04 -19.66
N PHE A 75 -9.39 11.49 -18.46
CA PHE A 75 -9.09 10.59 -17.34
C PHE A 75 -10.35 9.81 -16.93
N PRO A 76 -10.19 8.59 -16.37
CA PRO A 76 -11.32 7.75 -15.99
C PRO A 76 -12.14 8.45 -14.90
N VAL A 77 -13.43 8.63 -15.18
CA VAL A 77 -14.39 9.26 -14.27
C VAL A 77 -15.78 8.69 -14.56
N ALA A 78 -16.48 8.30 -13.49
CA ALA A 78 -17.85 7.84 -13.62
C ALA A 78 -18.79 8.99 -14.02
N LYS A 79 -19.99 8.62 -14.49
CA LYS A 79 -21.03 9.62 -14.77
C LYS A 79 -21.64 10.11 -13.46
N GLY A 80 -21.95 11.39 -13.38
CA GLY A 80 -22.55 12.00 -12.19
C GLY A 80 -21.86 13.31 -11.81
N SER A 81 -22.43 14.00 -10.84
CA SER A 81 -21.76 15.12 -10.17
C SER A 81 -20.95 14.54 -9.02
N ASN A 82 -19.62 14.66 -9.08
CA ASN A 82 -18.70 14.18 -8.04
C ASN A 82 -18.92 12.71 -7.64
N PRO A 83 -18.83 11.75 -8.59
CA PRO A 83 -19.02 10.35 -8.26
C PRO A 83 -17.95 9.86 -7.26
N PRO A 84 -18.29 8.87 -6.41
CA PRO A 84 -17.32 8.21 -5.55
C PRO A 84 -16.11 7.67 -6.33
N ALA A 85 -14.97 7.59 -5.64
CA ALA A 85 -13.71 7.19 -6.25
C ALA A 85 -13.77 5.78 -6.85
N TYR A 86 -14.32 4.81 -6.11
CA TYR A 86 -14.46 3.42 -6.55
C TYR A 86 -15.22 3.30 -7.87
N MET A 87 -16.28 4.12 -8.09
CA MET A 87 -17.02 4.11 -9.36
C MET A 87 -16.16 4.60 -10.53
N SER A 88 -15.38 5.65 -10.32
CA SER A 88 -14.50 6.20 -11.35
C SER A 88 -13.31 5.28 -11.66
N LEU A 89 -12.81 4.58 -10.64
CA LEU A 89 -11.74 3.60 -10.79
C LEU A 89 -12.25 2.29 -11.40
N ASN A 90 -13.52 1.92 -11.20
CA ASN A 90 -14.15 0.84 -11.96
C ASN A 90 -14.21 1.15 -13.46
N VAL A 91 -14.38 2.41 -13.87
CA VAL A 91 -14.27 2.79 -15.30
C VAL A 91 -12.89 2.48 -15.87
N LEU A 92 -11.83 2.62 -15.06
CA LEU A 92 -10.48 2.22 -15.44
C LEU A 92 -10.34 0.69 -15.47
N LEU A 93 -10.87 -0.03 -14.48
CA LEU A 93 -10.81 -1.49 -14.42
C LEU A 93 -11.57 -2.17 -15.57
N ASP A 94 -12.67 -1.58 -16.02
CA ASP A 94 -13.45 -2.03 -17.18
C ASP A 94 -12.73 -1.78 -18.52
N SER A 95 -11.61 -1.05 -18.51
CA SER A 95 -10.77 -0.79 -19.68
C SER A 95 -9.59 -1.75 -19.79
N ASN A 96 -8.99 -1.83 -20.98
CA ASN A 96 -7.79 -2.66 -21.17
C ASN A 96 -6.59 -2.12 -20.37
N GLU A 97 -6.56 -0.83 -20.04
CA GLU A 97 -5.44 -0.21 -19.33
C GLU A 97 -5.46 -0.51 -17.83
N GLY A 98 -6.63 -0.85 -17.29
CA GLY A 98 -6.80 -1.25 -15.90
C GLY A 98 -6.73 -2.76 -15.65
N SER A 99 -6.76 -3.60 -16.70
CA SER A 99 -6.89 -5.06 -16.54
C SER A 99 -5.74 -5.73 -15.81
N ASP A 100 -4.55 -5.12 -15.85
CA ASP A 100 -3.35 -5.65 -15.16
C ASP A 100 -3.26 -5.20 -13.70
N LEU A 101 -4.13 -4.31 -13.24
CA LEU A 101 -4.16 -3.87 -11.85
C LEU A 101 -4.75 -4.98 -10.97
N SER A 102 -4.14 -5.17 -9.81
CA SER A 102 -4.62 -6.13 -8.81
C SER A 102 -5.45 -5.42 -7.74
N PRO A 103 -6.42 -6.09 -7.08
CA PRO A 103 -7.28 -5.49 -6.06
C PRO A 103 -6.51 -4.77 -4.95
N GLU A 104 -5.35 -5.30 -4.56
CA GLU A 104 -4.50 -4.77 -3.50
C GLU A 104 -3.97 -3.37 -3.81
N VAL A 105 -3.95 -2.98 -5.08
CA VAL A 105 -3.49 -1.66 -5.52
C VAL A 105 -4.50 -0.57 -5.11
N PHE A 106 -5.76 -0.91 -4.87
CA PHE A 106 -6.84 0.04 -4.55
C PHE A 106 -7.07 0.23 -3.05
N THR A 107 -6.33 -0.51 -2.24
CA THR A 107 -6.32 -0.39 -0.78
C THR A 107 -5.00 0.18 -0.28
N CYS A 108 -5.03 1.08 0.69
CA CYS A 108 -3.82 1.52 1.36
C CYS A 108 -3.42 0.47 2.41
N PRO A 109 -2.13 0.09 2.56
CA PRO A 109 -1.73 -0.84 3.62
C PRO A 109 -2.01 -0.33 5.05
N SER A 110 -2.20 0.98 5.20
CA SER A 110 -2.55 1.62 6.46
C SER A 110 -4.05 1.87 6.64
N SER A 111 -4.90 1.53 5.65
CA SER A 111 -6.36 1.65 5.77
C SER A 111 -6.97 0.51 6.58
N LEU A 112 -8.20 0.71 7.03
CA LEU A 112 -9.07 -0.38 7.53
C LEU A 112 -9.92 -1.01 6.43
N ASP A 113 -9.87 -0.47 5.20
CA ASP A 113 -10.62 -0.99 4.06
C ASP A 113 -10.21 -2.41 3.68
N GLU A 114 -11.18 -3.14 3.15
CA GLU A 114 -11.01 -4.52 2.71
C GLU A 114 -10.57 -4.57 1.26
N LYS A 115 -9.86 -5.63 0.86
CA LYS A 115 -9.48 -5.79 -0.54
C LYS A 115 -10.68 -6.29 -1.34
N ALA A 116 -10.87 -5.77 -2.55
CA ALA A 116 -11.91 -6.31 -3.43
C ALA A 116 -11.67 -7.79 -3.73
N GLU A 117 -12.74 -8.58 -3.64
CA GLU A 117 -12.70 -10.01 -3.93
C GLU A 117 -12.69 -10.26 -5.44
N LYS A 118 -11.87 -11.22 -5.87
CA LYS A 118 -11.87 -11.68 -7.26
C LYS A 118 -12.99 -12.68 -7.49
N ASP A 119 -13.70 -12.52 -8.59
CA ASP A 119 -14.70 -13.46 -9.07
C ASP A 119 -14.06 -14.74 -9.66
N THR A 120 -14.91 -15.63 -10.19
CA THR A 120 -14.46 -16.91 -10.77
C THR A 120 -13.59 -16.71 -12.03
N ASP A 121 -13.78 -15.59 -12.72
CA ASP A 121 -13.05 -15.21 -13.93
C ASP A 121 -11.82 -14.35 -13.63
N LYS A 122 -11.48 -14.17 -12.35
CA LYS A 122 -10.38 -13.35 -11.81
C LYS A 122 -10.56 -11.84 -12.00
N ASN A 123 -11.76 -11.39 -12.39
CA ASN A 123 -12.10 -9.98 -12.38
C ASN A 123 -12.51 -9.56 -10.97
N PHE A 124 -12.57 -8.26 -10.71
CA PHE A 124 -13.06 -7.72 -9.45
C PHE A 124 -13.68 -6.35 -9.72
N ILE A 125 -14.56 -5.94 -8.82
CA ILE A 125 -15.23 -4.63 -8.87
C ILE A 125 -14.97 -3.98 -7.52
N LEU A 126 -14.66 -2.69 -7.54
CA LEU A 126 -14.51 -1.89 -6.34
C LEU A 126 -15.87 -1.41 -5.84
N ASP A 127 -16.00 -1.32 -4.53
CA ASP A 127 -17.12 -0.74 -3.80
C ASP A 127 -16.60 0.25 -2.74
N GLU A 128 -17.51 0.77 -1.92
CA GLU A 128 -17.20 1.73 -0.85
C GLU A 128 -16.20 1.17 0.18
N MET A 129 -16.16 -0.16 0.37
CA MET A 129 -15.31 -0.81 1.36
C MET A 129 -13.97 -1.26 0.80
N SER A 130 -13.78 -1.17 -0.52
CA SER A 130 -12.61 -1.71 -1.21
C SER A 130 -11.79 -0.67 -1.98
N CYS A 131 -11.97 0.60 -1.63
CA CYS A 131 -11.21 1.70 -2.21
C CYS A 131 -10.81 2.71 -1.13
N SER A 132 -9.51 2.72 -0.80
CA SER A 132 -8.93 3.63 0.20
C SER A 132 -8.45 4.97 -0.35
N TYR A 133 -8.67 5.21 -1.64
CA TYR A 133 -8.14 6.36 -2.35
C TYR A 133 -9.27 7.26 -2.80
N ALA A 134 -9.02 8.56 -2.75
CA ALA A 134 -9.86 9.53 -3.44
C ALA A 134 -9.45 9.65 -4.91
N TRP A 135 -10.42 10.02 -5.75
CA TRP A 135 -10.21 10.16 -7.18
C TRP A 135 -10.96 11.37 -7.73
N LEU A 136 -10.54 11.86 -8.90
CA LEU A 136 -11.14 13.02 -9.55
C LEU A 136 -12.64 12.81 -9.78
N GLY A 137 -13.46 13.70 -9.22
CA GLY A 137 -14.91 13.68 -9.38
C GLY A 137 -15.43 14.46 -10.59
N LYS A 138 -14.55 15.02 -11.42
CA LYS A 138 -14.91 15.84 -12.58
C LYS A 138 -14.23 15.36 -13.85
N LYS A 139 -14.98 15.41 -14.96
CA LYS A 139 -14.45 15.05 -16.27
C LYS A 139 -13.25 15.93 -16.66
N THR A 140 -12.07 15.33 -16.65
CA THR A 140 -10.79 16.03 -16.86
C THR A 140 -10.14 15.56 -18.15
N LYS A 141 -9.72 16.50 -19.01
CA LYS A 141 -9.10 16.19 -20.32
C LYS A 141 -7.68 15.65 -20.13
N SER A 142 -7.24 14.77 -21.04
CA SER A 142 -5.85 14.31 -21.08
C SER A 142 -4.84 15.43 -21.35
N SER A 143 -5.28 16.52 -21.99
CA SER A 143 -4.48 17.72 -22.24
C SER A 143 -4.42 18.71 -21.06
N THR A 144 -4.81 18.30 -19.86
CA THR A 144 -4.75 19.15 -18.66
C THR A 144 -3.29 19.42 -18.26
N SER A 145 -3.06 20.35 -17.33
CA SER A 145 -1.71 20.59 -16.80
C SER A 145 -1.14 19.32 -16.16
N ALA A 146 0.16 19.05 -16.32
CA ALA A 146 0.83 17.96 -15.63
C ALA A 146 0.69 18.04 -14.11
N SER A 147 0.52 19.24 -13.57
CA SER A 147 0.28 19.51 -12.15
C SER A 147 -1.18 19.32 -11.70
N THR A 148 -2.06 18.80 -12.56
CA THR A 148 -3.45 18.55 -12.20
C THR A 148 -3.52 17.31 -11.31
N GLU A 149 -4.10 17.43 -10.13
CA GLU A 149 -4.33 16.32 -9.22
C GLU A 149 -5.38 15.37 -9.80
N LEU A 150 -5.09 14.06 -9.78
CA LEU A 150 -5.98 13.01 -10.26
C LEU A 150 -6.61 12.21 -9.11
N GLY A 151 -5.84 11.97 -8.05
CA GLY A 151 -6.29 11.21 -6.88
C GLY A 151 -5.31 11.37 -5.73
N CYS A 152 -5.67 10.86 -4.56
CA CYS A 152 -4.80 10.82 -3.40
C CYS A 152 -5.15 9.65 -2.48
N ASP A 153 -4.25 9.30 -1.57
CA ASP A 153 -4.64 8.52 -0.41
C ASP A 153 -5.53 9.39 0.46
N ASP A 154 -6.67 8.85 0.86
CA ASP A 154 -7.63 9.60 1.65
C ASP A 154 -6.89 10.05 2.94
N THR A 155 -6.98 11.30 3.39
CA THR A 155 -8.24 12.02 3.59
C THR A 155 -7.97 13.51 3.91
N ILE A 156 -8.88 14.41 3.51
CA ILE A 156 -8.97 15.80 4.03
C ILE A 156 -10.46 16.17 4.05
N ALA A 157 -11.18 15.67 5.04
CA ALA A 157 -12.49 16.24 5.40
C ALA A 157 -12.92 15.82 6.81
N ASP A 158 -12.23 16.31 7.83
CA ASP A 158 -12.75 17.24 8.85
C ASP A 158 -11.84 17.15 10.08
N LYS A 159 -11.05 18.21 10.34
CA LYS A 159 -10.27 18.37 11.58
C LYS A 159 -11.14 18.33 12.85
N ALA A 160 -12.45 18.13 12.73
CA ALA A 160 -13.41 18.06 13.82
C ALA A 160 -13.85 16.64 14.26
N ASN A 161 -13.53 15.55 13.55
CA ASN A 161 -14.15 14.24 13.83
C ASN A 161 -13.23 13.01 14.06
N ASP A 162 -11.90 13.18 14.21
CA ASP A 162 -11.02 12.14 14.78
C ASP A 162 -11.07 10.77 14.04
N ILE A 163 -11.21 10.77 12.71
CA ILE A 163 -11.17 9.54 11.91
C ILE A 163 -9.77 9.40 11.31
N GLU A 164 -9.11 8.27 11.59
CA GLU A 164 -7.74 7.96 11.15
C GLU A 164 -7.63 7.91 9.63
N GLU A 165 -6.95 8.92 9.10
CA GLU A 165 -6.55 9.06 7.71
C GLU A 165 -5.33 8.17 7.45
N ASN A 166 -5.30 7.44 6.34
CA ASN A 166 -4.33 6.39 6.01
C ASN A 166 -2.89 6.68 6.45
N HIS A 167 -2.46 7.94 6.35
CA HIS A 167 -1.22 8.39 6.94
C HIS A 167 -1.39 9.69 7.75
N GLU A 168 -0.82 9.73 8.94
CA GLU A 168 -0.87 10.91 9.81
C GLU A 168 0.01 12.06 9.29
N GLY A 169 -0.59 13.24 9.10
CA GLY A 169 0.12 14.51 8.90
C GLY A 169 0.51 14.84 7.46
N PHE A 170 0.14 14.00 6.48
CA PHE A 170 0.41 14.26 5.07
C PHE A 170 -0.55 13.50 4.16
N VAL A 171 -0.62 13.93 2.90
CA VAL A 171 -1.37 13.27 1.84
C VAL A 171 -0.44 13.01 0.66
N ILE A 172 -0.53 11.82 0.09
CA ILE A 172 0.14 11.38 -1.13
C ILE A 172 -0.80 11.63 -2.31
N VAL A 173 -0.41 12.52 -3.21
CA VAL A 173 -1.22 12.92 -4.37
C VAL A 173 -0.59 12.43 -5.65
N VAL A 174 -1.40 11.84 -6.52
CA VAL A 174 -1.01 11.50 -7.90
C VAL A 174 -1.50 12.56 -8.88
N TYR A 175 -0.62 12.93 -9.81
CA TYR A 175 -0.85 14.02 -10.76
C TYR A 175 -0.95 13.52 -12.21
N ALA A 176 -1.54 14.33 -13.07
CA ALA A 176 -1.70 14.05 -14.50
C ALA A 176 -0.37 13.89 -15.26
N GLY A 177 0.71 14.45 -14.73
CA GLY A 177 2.08 14.24 -15.23
C GLY A 177 2.67 12.88 -14.88
N GLY A 178 2.01 12.09 -14.02
CA GLY A 178 2.47 10.80 -13.52
C GLY A 178 3.33 10.88 -12.25
N ASP A 179 3.65 12.09 -11.81
CA ASP A 179 4.31 12.33 -10.54
C ASP A 179 3.37 11.95 -9.38
N VAL A 180 3.97 11.42 -8.31
CA VAL A 180 3.29 11.15 -7.04
C VAL A 180 4.09 11.87 -5.97
N ASN A 181 3.47 12.87 -5.34
CA ASN A 181 4.13 13.72 -4.36
C ASN A 181 3.38 13.67 -3.04
N LYS A 182 4.17 13.63 -1.98
CA LYS A 182 3.71 13.88 -0.62
C LYS A 182 3.51 15.38 -0.42
N LEU A 183 2.37 15.74 0.14
CA LEU A 183 2.05 17.08 0.60
C LEU A 183 1.81 17.01 2.11
N ASP A 184 2.63 17.74 2.88
CA ASP A 184 2.41 17.84 4.31
C ASP A 184 1.12 18.62 4.58
N ALA A 185 0.37 18.23 5.60
CA ALA A 185 -0.95 18.80 5.87
C ALA A 185 -0.90 20.32 6.12
N GLU A 186 0.23 20.85 6.62
CA GLU A 186 0.43 22.30 6.80
C GLU A 186 0.65 23.06 5.49
N GLU A 187 1.11 22.39 4.44
CA GLU A 187 1.37 22.99 3.13
C GLU A 187 0.13 23.05 2.24
N ILE A 188 -0.98 22.45 2.68
CA ILE A 188 -2.24 22.41 1.95
C ILE A 188 -3.07 23.65 2.33
N PRO A 189 -3.24 24.62 1.40
CA PRO A 189 -4.06 25.79 1.65
C PRO A 189 -5.49 25.42 2.03
N GLU A 190 -6.13 26.18 2.93
CA GLU A 190 -7.53 25.95 3.34
C GLU A 190 -8.52 25.99 2.15
N ASP A 191 -8.17 26.69 1.07
CA ASP A 191 -8.96 26.79 -0.17
C ASP A 191 -8.56 25.77 -1.25
N ARG A 192 -7.55 24.92 -0.99
CA ARG A 192 -7.12 23.89 -1.93
C ARG A 192 -8.00 22.65 -1.83
N TYR A 193 -8.85 22.50 -2.83
CA TYR A 193 -9.63 21.28 -3.03
C TYR A 193 -8.77 20.19 -3.66
N LEU A 194 -8.35 19.21 -2.86
CA LEU A 194 -7.80 17.95 -3.40
C LEU A 194 -8.93 17.09 -4.01
N PRO A 195 -8.61 16.15 -4.92
CA PRO A 195 -9.55 15.09 -5.29
C PRO A 195 -9.99 14.38 -4.01
N GLY A 196 -11.27 14.45 -3.64
CA GLY A 196 -11.79 14.01 -2.35
C GLY A 196 -12.17 15.13 -1.36
N SER A 197 -11.79 16.38 -1.64
CA SER A 197 -12.16 17.51 -0.79
C SER A 197 -13.61 17.92 -1.03
N LEU A 198 -14.48 17.40 -0.17
CA LEU A 198 -15.53 18.10 0.58
C LEU A 198 -16.58 17.07 0.95
N VAL A 199 -16.71 16.78 2.26
CA VAL A 199 -17.97 16.46 2.94
C VAL A 199 -19.09 16.06 1.97
N GLY A 200 -19.14 14.77 1.64
CA GLY A 200 -20.13 14.24 0.71
C GLY A 200 -19.54 13.28 -0.32
N GLN A 201 -19.19 12.08 0.12
CA GLN A 201 -19.41 10.89 -0.71
C GLN A 201 -20.92 10.56 -0.84
N GLU A 202 -21.82 11.44 -0.39
CA GLU A 202 -23.24 11.32 -0.70
C GLU A 202 -23.48 11.79 -2.13
N GLY A 203 -23.78 10.81 -3.00
CA GLY A 203 -24.51 11.07 -4.23
C GLY A 203 -25.83 11.76 -3.88
N GLY A 204 -25.93 13.05 -4.18
CA GLY A 204 -27.16 13.83 -4.06
C GLY A 204 -27.99 13.76 -5.34
N ASP A 205 -29.10 13.03 -5.24
CA ASP A 205 -30.27 12.81 -6.13
C ASP A 205 -30.06 12.48 -7.63
#